data_AF-A0A710Y2N8-F1
#
_entry.id   AF-A0A710Y2N8-F1
#
_cell.length_a   1.000
_cell.length_b   1.000
_cell.length_c   1.000
_cell.angle_alpha   90.00
_cell.angle_beta   90.00
_cell.angle_gamma   90.00
#
_symmetry.space_group_name_H-M   'P 1'
#
loop_
_entity.id
_entity.type
_entity.pdbx_description
1 polymer ?
#
loop_
_entity_poly.entity_id
_entity_poly.type
_entity_poly.pdbx_seq_one_letter_code
_entity_poly.pdbx_strand_id
1 'polypeptide(L)'
;MCAALKRCAYRHKGKIMENTNIVTTEQQAPNTISASNAIFNVQALGQLTAFANLMADSQVTVPAHLAGKPADCMAIVMQAMQWGMNPYAVAQKTHLVNGVLGYEAQLVNAVIASSSAIHGRFH
;
A
#
# COMPACT_ATOMS: atom_id res chain seq x y z
N MET A 1 -34.56 -43.15 -21.02
CA MET A 1 -33.88 -44.41 -20.64
C MET A 1 -32.79 -44.67 -21.67
N CYS A 2 -31.56 -44.24 -21.42
CA CYS A 2 -30.52 -44.99 -20.69
C CYS A 2 -29.93 -46.15 -21.52
N ALA A 3 -28.75 -45.92 -22.11
CA ALA A 3 -27.80 -46.98 -22.42
C ALA A 3 -26.39 -46.39 -22.69
N ALA A 4 -25.41 -47.04 -22.07
CA ALA A 4 -24.06 -47.27 -22.57
C ALA A 4 -23.09 -46.09 -22.67
N LEU A 5 -22.26 -45.93 -21.64
CA LEU A 5 -20.80 -45.76 -21.80
C LEU A 5 -20.09 -46.27 -20.53
N LYS A 6 -20.06 -47.60 -20.39
CA LYS A 6 -19.03 -48.31 -19.62
C LYS A 6 -17.72 -48.25 -20.41
N ARG A 7 -16.67 -47.70 -19.81
CA ARG A 7 -15.25 -48.09 -19.93
C ARG A 7 -14.56 -47.42 -18.73
N CYS A 8 -14.45 -48.09 -17.58
CA CYS A 8 -13.48 -49.14 -17.31
C CYS A 8 -12.04 -48.68 -17.60
N ALA A 9 -11.31 -48.41 -16.52
CA ALA A 9 -9.86 -48.56 -16.37
C ALA A 9 -8.92 -47.59 -17.11
N TYR A 10 -8.58 -46.48 -16.46
CA TYR A 10 -7.16 -46.14 -16.30
C TYR A 10 -6.85 -45.94 -14.82
N ARG A 11 -6.45 -47.06 -14.22
CA ARG A 11 -5.92 -47.18 -12.86
C ARG A 11 -4.43 -46.91 -12.95
N HIS A 12 -3.97 -45.78 -12.44
CA HIS A 12 -2.60 -45.67 -11.93
C HIS A 12 -2.58 -44.85 -10.64
N LYS A 13 -2.10 -45.53 -9.60
CA LYS A 13 -1.86 -45.07 -8.25
C LYS A 13 -1.13 -43.72 -8.23
N GLY A 14 -1.75 -42.73 -7.60
CA GLY A 14 -1.08 -41.57 -7.03
C GLY A 14 -1.55 -41.44 -5.59
N LYS A 15 -0.70 -41.83 -4.64
CA LYS A 15 -0.89 -41.66 -3.21
C LYS A 15 -1.19 -40.17 -2.96
N ILE A 16 -2.41 -39.84 -2.54
CA ILE A 16 -2.73 -38.51 -2.02
C ILE A 16 -1.94 -38.38 -0.73
N MET A 17 -0.78 -37.72 -0.80
CA MET A 17 -0.14 -37.14 0.36
C MET A 17 -1.01 -35.94 0.72
N GLU A 18 -1.92 -36.13 1.66
CA GLU A 18 -2.57 -35.01 2.33
C GLU A 18 -1.48 -34.36 3.19
N ASN A 19 -0.80 -33.38 2.61
CA ASN A 19 0.17 -32.58 3.35
C ASN A 19 -0.62 -31.59 4.18
N THR A 20 -0.92 -31.98 5.41
CA THR A 20 -1.47 -31.14 6.47
C THR A 20 -0.42 -30.12 6.90
N ASN A 21 -0.08 -29.18 6.02
CA ASN A 21 0.53 -27.93 6.42
C ASN A 21 -0.60 -27.02 6.88
N ILE A 22 -1.00 -27.23 8.13
CA ILE A 22 -1.62 -26.18 8.94
C ILE A 22 -0.55 -25.11 9.09
N VAL A 23 -0.49 -24.19 8.12
CA VAL A 23 0.06 -22.87 8.39
C VAL A 23 -0.98 -22.23 9.29
N THR A 24 -0.70 -22.24 10.59
CA THR A 24 -1.31 -21.32 11.53
C THR A 24 -0.91 -19.92 11.07
N THR A 25 -1.64 -19.39 10.09
CA THR A 25 -1.74 -17.95 9.96
C THR A 25 -2.49 -17.54 11.21
N GLU A 26 -1.74 -17.16 12.25
CA GLU A 26 -2.25 -16.16 13.16
C GLU A 26 -2.85 -15.08 12.26
N GLN A 27 -4.16 -14.96 12.35
CA GLN A 27 -4.91 -13.90 11.72
C GLN A 27 -4.49 -12.63 12.44
N GLN A 28 -3.29 -12.15 12.12
CA GLN A 28 -2.85 -10.82 12.47
C GLN A 28 -3.85 -9.92 11.76
N ALA A 29 -4.86 -9.47 12.51
CA ALA A 29 -5.76 -8.41 12.10
C ALA A 29 -4.91 -7.34 11.41
N PRO A 30 -5.36 -6.73 10.30
CA PRO A 30 -4.57 -5.74 9.59
C PRO A 30 -4.07 -4.73 10.62
N ASN A 31 -2.77 -4.80 10.93
CA ASN A 31 -2.14 -3.87 11.85
C ASN A 31 -2.31 -2.54 11.12
N THR A 32 -3.30 -1.74 11.52
CA THR A 32 -3.44 -0.38 11.04
C THR A 32 -2.20 0.34 11.57
N ILE A 33 -1.15 0.36 10.75
CA ILE A 33 0.09 1.05 11.06
C ILE A 33 -0.25 2.53 11.01
N SER A 34 -0.66 3.09 12.14
CA SER A 34 -0.78 4.53 12.29
C SER A 34 0.61 5.14 12.16
N ALA A 35 0.74 6.22 11.38
CA ALA A 35 2.02 6.93 11.17
C ALA A 35 2.75 7.19 12.50
N SER A 36 1.99 7.58 13.53
CA SER A 36 2.51 7.89 14.87
C SER A 36 3.12 6.69 15.60
N ASN A 37 2.62 5.48 15.38
CA ASN A 37 3.14 4.26 16.02
C ASN A 37 4.27 3.62 15.20
N ALA A 38 4.31 3.89 13.89
CA ALA A 38 5.31 3.33 12.99
C ALA A 38 6.71 3.89 13.26
N ILE A 39 6.81 5.18 13.63
CA ILE A 39 8.08 5.87 13.86
C ILE A 39 8.84 5.27 15.05
N PHE A 40 8.11 4.83 16.09
CA PHE A 40 8.70 4.27 17.30
C PHE A 40 8.86 2.75 17.26
N ASN A 41 8.44 2.10 16.18
CA ASN A 41 8.55 0.67 15.98
C ASN A 41 9.54 0.38 14.84
N VAL A 42 10.72 -0.14 15.19
CA VAL A 42 11.80 -0.44 14.23
C VAL A 42 11.34 -1.39 13.12
N GLN A 43 10.47 -2.36 13.43
CA GLN A 43 9.95 -3.29 12.43
C GLN A 43 9.01 -2.59 11.45
N ALA A 44 8.13 -1.72 11.95
CA ALA A 44 7.25 -0.93 11.09
C ALA A 44 8.07 0.05 10.23
N LEU A 45 9.08 0.69 10.80
CA LEU A 45 9.98 1.59 10.08
C LEU A 45 10.72 0.88 8.94
N GLY A 46 11.14 -0.38 9.15
CA GLY A 46 11.75 -1.20 8.10
C GLY A 46 10.80 -1.45 6.92
N GLN A 47 9.54 -1.76 7.19
CA GLN A 47 8.52 -1.94 6.15
C GLN A 47 8.24 -0.63 5.38
N LEU A 48 8.17 0.49 6.10
CA LEU A 48 7.99 1.80 5.48
C LEU A 48 9.19 2.19 4.60
N THR A 49 10.41 1.89 5.06
CA THR A 49 11.63 2.12 4.28
C THR A 49 11.64 1.30 3.00
N ALA A 50 11.27 0.02 3.07
CA ALA A 50 11.15 -0.84 1.87
C ALA A 50 10.09 -0.29 0.89
N PHE A 51 8.95 0.16 1.40
CA PHE A 51 7.91 0.76 0.58
C PHE A 51 8.35 2.08 -0.06
N ALA A 52 9.08 2.93 0.66
CA ALA A 52 9.64 4.16 0.13
C ALA A 52 10.67 3.92 -0.98
N ASN A 53 11.50 2.88 -0.86
CA ASN A 53 12.41 2.46 -1.93
C ASN A 53 11.63 2.03 -3.17
N LEU A 54 10.60 1.18 -3.00
CA LEU A 54 9.73 0.78 -4.11
C LEU A 54 9.07 1.97 -4.79
N MET A 55 8.63 2.96 -4.01
CA MET A 55 8.04 4.19 -4.54
C MET A 55 9.07 5.00 -5.33
N ALA A 56 10.32 5.10 -4.86
CA ALA A 56 11.39 5.78 -5.58
C ALA A 56 11.78 5.08 -6.91
N ASP A 57 11.60 3.76 -7.01
CA ASP A 57 11.85 3.01 -8.25
C ASP A 57 10.79 3.27 -9.33
N SER A 58 9.60 3.76 -8.95
CA SER A 58 8.54 4.06 -9.91
C SER A 58 8.91 5.22 -10.83
N GLN A 59 8.79 5.00 -12.14
CA GLN A 59 9.15 5.98 -13.17
C GLN A 59 7.96 6.79 -13.70
N VAL A 60 6.74 6.24 -13.63
CA VAL A 60 5.56 6.84 -14.27
C VAL A 60 4.59 7.41 -13.24
N THR A 61 4.41 6.73 -12.11
CA THR A 61 3.42 7.13 -11.11
C THR A 61 3.96 8.12 -10.08
N VAL A 62 5.28 8.29 -10.02
CA VAL A 62 5.98 9.19 -9.10
C VAL A 62 6.66 10.29 -9.92
N PRO A 63 6.54 11.56 -9.53
CA PRO A 63 7.10 12.67 -10.29
C PRO A 63 8.63 12.69 -10.22
N ALA A 64 9.26 13.32 -11.22
CA ALA A 64 10.71 13.34 -11.39
C ALA A 64 11.49 13.90 -10.19
N HIS A 65 10.89 14.78 -9.39
CA HIS A 65 11.55 15.31 -8.19
C HIS A 65 11.60 14.33 -7.01
N LEU A 66 10.85 13.22 -7.07
CA LEU A 66 10.83 12.14 -6.08
C LEU A 66 11.43 10.82 -6.61
N ALA A 67 11.39 10.60 -7.92
CA ALA A 67 11.97 9.40 -8.53
C ALA A 67 13.46 9.26 -8.21
N GLY A 68 13.89 8.06 -7.80
CA GLY A 68 15.25 7.78 -7.34
C GLY A 68 15.64 8.39 -6.00
N LYS A 69 14.70 9.01 -5.27
CA LYS A 69 14.95 9.64 -3.97
C LYS A 69 14.15 8.98 -2.84
N PRO A 70 14.61 7.82 -2.32
CA PRO A 70 13.87 7.05 -1.32
C PRO A 70 13.62 7.82 -0.02
N ALA A 71 14.52 8.71 0.39
CA ALA A 71 14.34 9.54 1.58
C ALA A 71 13.17 10.53 1.43
N ASP A 72 13.05 11.19 0.27
CA ASP A 72 11.95 12.11 -0.03
C ASP A 72 10.63 11.34 -0.18
N CYS A 73 10.65 10.17 -0.84
CA CYS A 73 9.50 9.27 -0.90
C CYS A 73 9.05 8.82 0.50
N MET A 74 9.98 8.52 1.41
CA MET A 74 9.64 8.14 2.78
C MET A 74 8.89 9.27 3.52
N ALA A 75 9.31 10.53 3.34
CA ALA A 75 8.59 11.67 3.90
C ALA A 75 7.15 11.75 3.37
N ILE A 76 6.94 11.53 2.06
CA ILE A 76 5.60 11.48 1.46
C ILE A 76 4.77 10.32 2.01
N VAL A 77 5.35 9.14 2.15
CA VAL A 77 4.67 7.95 2.69
C VAL A 77 4.17 8.24 4.11
N MET A 78 5.04 8.76 4.98
CA MET A 78 4.67 9.10 6.34
C MET A 78 3.58 10.19 6.39
N GLN A 79 3.68 11.20 5.52
CA GLN A 79 2.66 12.25 5.44
C GLN A 79 1.31 11.71 4.97
N ALA A 80 1.30 10.86 3.95
CA ALA A 80 0.09 10.23 3.42
C ALA A 80 -0.58 9.35 4.47
N MET A 81 0.20 8.58 5.24
CA MET A 81 -0.32 7.80 6.36
C MET A 81 -0.94 8.67 7.43
N GLN A 82 -0.34 9.83 7.74
CA GLN A 82 -0.87 10.76 8.73
C GLN A 82 -2.20 11.39 8.26
N TRP A 83 -2.39 11.58 6.95
CA TRP A 83 -3.64 12.02 6.35
C TRP A 83 -4.62 10.89 6.03
N GLY A 84 -4.24 9.62 6.22
CA GLY A 84 -5.06 8.48 5.81
C GLY A 84 -5.27 8.37 4.30
N MET A 85 -4.33 8.88 3.49
CA MET A 85 -4.40 8.91 2.03
C MET A 85 -3.43 7.93 1.38
N ASN A 86 -3.66 7.62 0.10
CA ASN A 86 -2.74 6.80 -0.70
C ASN A 86 -1.44 7.59 -0.98
N PRO A 87 -0.25 7.03 -0.69
CA PRO A 87 1.03 7.72 -0.87
C PRO A 87 1.35 8.08 -2.33
N TYR A 88 0.95 7.25 -3.30
CA TYR A 88 1.12 7.59 -4.72
C TYR A 88 0.22 8.76 -5.14
N ALA A 89 -1.01 8.82 -4.63
CA ALA A 89 -1.93 9.93 -4.93
C ALA A 89 -1.43 11.26 -4.32
N VAL A 90 -0.88 11.21 -3.10
CA VAL A 90 -0.22 12.35 -2.47
C VAL A 90 1.00 12.79 -3.29
N ALA A 91 1.87 11.84 -3.68
CA ALA A 91 3.08 12.13 -4.45
C ALA A 91 2.79 12.81 -5.80
N GLN A 92 1.78 12.34 -6.53
CA GLN A 92 1.38 12.92 -7.82
C GLN A 92 0.91 14.37 -7.72
N LYS A 93 0.55 14.81 -6.52
CA LYS A 93 0.07 16.17 -6.22
C LYS A 93 1.11 16.98 -5.47
N THR A 94 2.39 16.64 -5.64
CA THR A 94 3.52 17.43 -5.15
C THR A 94 4.21 18.18 -6.27
N HIS A 95 4.84 19.30 -5.92
CA HIS A 95 5.63 20.10 -6.85
C HIS A 95 6.79 20.76 -6.10
N LEU A 96 7.80 21.23 -6.84
CA LEU A 96 8.90 22.02 -6.27
C LEU A 96 8.75 23.49 -6.63
N VAL A 97 8.90 24.37 -5.65
CA VAL A 97 9.02 25.83 -5.83
C VAL A 97 10.27 26.28 -5.11
N ASN A 98 11.25 26.83 -5.84
CA ASN A 98 12.53 27.27 -5.29
C ASN A 98 13.25 26.19 -4.46
N GLY A 99 13.14 24.92 -4.87
CA GLY A 99 13.74 23.78 -4.16
C GLY A 99 12.96 23.30 -2.92
N VAL A 100 11.83 23.94 -2.59
CA VAL A 100 10.95 23.53 -1.49
C VAL A 100 9.81 22.68 -2.04
N LEU A 101 9.53 21.58 -1.36
CA LEU A 101 8.41 20.69 -1.67
C LEU A 101 7.09 21.32 -1.24
N GLY A 102 6.16 21.47 -2.19
CA GLY A 102 4.81 21.93 -1.97
C GLY A 102 3.78 20.88 -2.39
N TYR A 103 2.55 21.03 -1.90
CA TYR A 103 1.39 20.22 -2.26
C TYR A 103 0.41 21.07 -3.08
N GLU A 104 -0.21 20.48 -4.09
CA GLU A 104 -1.26 21.15 -4.86
C GLU A 104 -2.47 21.48 -3.97
N ALA A 105 -3.11 22.61 -4.25
CA ALA A 105 -4.30 23.04 -3.53
C ALA A 105 -5.43 21.99 -3.55
N GLN A 106 -5.54 21.22 -4.63
CA GLN A 106 -6.52 20.14 -4.75
C GLN A 106 -6.32 19.07 -3.67
N LEU A 107 -5.06 18.67 -3.44
CA LEU A 107 -4.73 17.69 -2.41
C LEU A 107 -4.99 18.27 -1.02
N VAL A 108 -4.53 19.50 -0.77
CA VAL A 108 -4.73 20.17 0.52
C VAL A 108 -6.21 20.31 0.85
N ASN A 109 -7.04 20.65 -0.15
CA ASN A 109 -8.49 20.71 0.01
C ASN A 109 -9.07 19.34 0.39
N ALA A 110 -8.64 18.25 -0.27
CA ALA A 110 -9.08 16.90 0.06
C ALA A 110 -8.71 16.51 1.51
N VAL A 111 -7.50 16.83 1.94
CA VAL A 111 -7.04 16.62 3.32
C VAL A 111 -7.94 17.37 4.31
N ILE A 112 -8.14 18.66 4.11
CA ILE A 112 -8.94 19.49 5.02
C ILE A 112 -10.41 19.03 5.03
N ALA A 113 -11.00 18.73 3.87
CA ALA A 113 -12.37 18.26 3.75
C ALA A 113 -12.60 16.88 4.40
N SER A 114 -11.56 16.03 4.42
CA SER A 114 -11.60 14.74 5.14
C SER A 114 -11.39 14.89 6.67
N SER A 115 -10.96 16.07 7.12
CA SER A 115 -10.75 16.37 8.53
C SER A 115 -12.02 16.91 9.21
N SER A 116 -12.12 16.73 10.53
CA SER A 116 -13.17 17.35 11.36
C SER A 116 -12.85 18.80 11.78
N ALA A 117 -11.78 19.39 11.24
CA ALA A 117 -11.31 20.72 11.67
C ALA A 117 -12.22 21.87 11.21
N ILE A 118 -13.06 21.64 10.20
CA ILE A 118 -13.99 22.64 9.64
C ILE A 118 -15.44 22.15 9.66
N HIS A 119 -16.36 23.06 9.95
CA HIS A 119 -17.80 22.86 9.83
C HIS A 119 -18.27 23.53 8.53
N GLY A 120 -18.55 22.75 7.48
CA GLY A 120 -18.91 23.23 6.14
C GLY A 120 -18.02 22.61 5.05
N ARG A 121 -18.19 23.00 3.77
CA ARG A 121 -17.28 22.58 2.68
C ARG A 121 -16.85 23.80 1.85
N PHE A 122 -15.66 23.73 1.24
CA PHE A 122 -15.20 24.72 0.28
C PHE A 122 -15.99 24.59 -1.04
N HIS A 123 -16.47 25.72 -1.57
CA HIS A 123 -17.19 25.83 -2.86
C HIS A 123 -16.29 26.49 -3.90
#